data_AF-A0A847MC85-F1
#
_entry.id   AF-A0A847MC85-F1
#
_cell.length_a   1.000
_cell.length_b   1.000
_cell.length_c   1.000
_cell.angle_alpha   90.00
_cell.angle_beta   90.00
_cell.angle_gamma   90.00
#
_symmetry.space_group_name_H-M   'P 1'
#
loop_
_entity.id
_entity.type
_entity.pdbx_description
1 polymer ?
#
loop_
_entity_poly.entity_id
_entity_poly.type
_entity_poly.pdbx_seq_one_letter_code
_entity_poly.pdbx_strand_id
1 'polypeptide(L)'
;MNNFLPTTKSEMKTRGWDELDFILISGDAYVDHPSFGAAIISRYLESRGYRVGILPQPNWKDTRDFQSLGKPRLAFLVAAGNLDSMVNHYTVAKRKRLKDQYSPGGKIGYRPDRATIVYAQKIRET
;
A
#
# COMPACT_ATOMS: atom_id res chain seq x y z
N MET A 1 -12.84 15.47 12.04
CA MET A 1 -12.99 14.02 11.83
C MET A 1 -11.83 13.58 10.95
N ASN A 2 -10.94 12.74 11.49
CA ASN A 2 -9.77 12.23 10.76
C ASN A 2 -10.25 11.19 9.74
N ASN A 3 -10.59 11.65 8.54
CA ASN A 3 -10.93 10.75 7.45
C ASN A 3 -9.66 10.04 6.97
N PHE A 4 -9.75 8.73 6.75
CA PHE A 4 -8.73 7.94 6.07
C PHE A 4 -8.33 8.59 4.74
N LEU A 5 -7.07 8.40 4.35
CA LEU A 5 -6.60 8.78 3.01
C LEU A 5 -7.35 7.96 1.95
N PRO A 6 -7.59 8.53 0.76
CA PRO A 6 -8.31 7.82 -0.30
C PRO A 6 -7.59 6.53 -0.71
N THR A 7 -8.36 5.47 -0.81
CA THR A 7 -7.99 4.17 -1.38
C THR A 7 -8.74 3.89 -2.69
N THR A 8 -9.70 4.73 -3.05
CA THR A 8 -10.52 4.62 -4.26
C THR A 8 -10.68 5.97 -4.97
N LYS A 9 -10.97 5.93 -6.29
CA LYS A 9 -11.33 7.13 -7.07
C LYS A 9 -12.60 7.83 -6.57
N SER A 10 -13.53 7.11 -5.95
CA SER A 10 -14.74 7.71 -5.39
C SER A 10 -14.39 8.64 -4.23
N GLU A 11 -13.52 8.19 -3.32
CA GLU A 11 -13.04 9.00 -2.19
C GLU A 11 -12.22 10.20 -2.67
N MET A 12 -11.44 10.06 -3.75
CA MET A 12 -10.76 11.19 -4.40
C MET A 12 -11.76 12.24 -4.88
N LYS A 13 -12.83 11.82 -5.59
CA LYS A 13 -13.89 12.72 -6.06
C LYS A 13 -14.62 13.42 -4.92
N THR A 14 -14.90 12.74 -3.81
CA THR A 14 -15.49 13.36 -2.61
C THR A 14 -14.59 14.46 -2.04
N ARG A 15 -13.27 14.36 -2.22
CA ARG A 15 -12.28 15.39 -1.84
C ARG A 15 -12.07 16.47 -2.92
N GLY A 16 -12.72 16.36 -4.08
CA GLY A 16 -12.50 17.24 -5.23
C GLY A 16 -11.12 17.05 -5.87
N TRP A 17 -10.54 15.85 -5.78
CA TRP A 17 -9.23 15.54 -6.33
C TRP A 17 -9.37 14.73 -7.62
N ASP A 18 -8.92 15.30 -8.73
CA ASP A 18 -8.85 14.60 -10.02
C ASP A 18 -7.58 13.75 -10.15
N GLU A 19 -6.53 14.12 -9.42
CA GLU A 19 -5.23 13.44 -9.40
C GLU A 19 -4.59 13.44 -8.00
N LEU A 20 -3.69 12.48 -7.78
CA LEU A 20 -2.88 12.37 -6.57
C LEU A 20 -1.44 12.79 -6.85
N ASP A 21 -0.79 13.43 -5.88
CA ASP A 21 0.65 13.72 -5.95
C ASP A 21 1.47 12.47 -5.72
N PHE A 22 1.08 11.68 -4.70
CA PHE A 22 1.73 10.44 -4.32
C PHE A 22 0.71 9.32 -4.17
N ILE A 23 1.09 8.13 -4.62
CA ILE A 23 0.37 6.89 -4.32
C ILE A 23 1.32 5.99 -3.53
N LEU A 24 0.96 5.71 -2.28
CA LEU A 24 1.74 4.83 -1.41
C LEU A 24 1.18 3.41 -1.50
N ILE A 25 2.00 2.49 -2.00
CA ILE A 25 1.70 1.06 -2.10
C ILE A 25 2.29 0.36 -0.87
N SER A 26 1.44 -0.32 -0.11
CA SER A 26 1.84 -1.05 1.10
C SER A 26 1.56 -2.54 0.96
N GLY A 27 2.46 -3.39 1.43
CA GLY A 27 2.20 -4.82 1.59
C GLY A 27 1.33 -5.15 2.81
N ASP A 28 1.03 -4.19 3.67
CA ASP A 28 0.09 -4.34 4.79
C ASP A 28 -1.30 -3.83 4.43
N ALA A 29 -2.31 -4.30 5.17
CA ALA A 29 -3.61 -3.64 5.22
C ALA A 29 -3.45 -2.16 5.59
N TYR A 30 -4.37 -1.31 5.11
CA TYR A 30 -4.30 0.10 5.48
C TYR A 30 -4.70 0.29 6.95
N VAL A 31 -3.70 0.56 7.78
CA VAL A 31 -3.86 0.92 9.19
C VAL A 31 -3.29 2.31 9.40
N ASP A 32 -4.15 3.27 9.71
CA ASP A 32 -3.77 4.66 9.93
C ASP A 32 -3.38 4.89 11.40
N HIS A 33 -2.20 4.36 11.78
CA HIS A 33 -1.70 4.38 13.15
C HIS A 33 -0.19 4.72 13.16
N PRO A 34 0.32 5.50 14.14
CA PRO A 34 1.73 5.91 14.20
C PRO A 34 2.74 4.75 14.34
N SER A 35 2.30 3.53 14.62
CA SER A 35 3.17 2.34 14.56
C SER A 35 3.41 1.82 13.13
N PHE A 36 2.77 2.43 12.12
CA PHE A 36 2.92 2.06 10.72
C PHE A 36 3.66 3.15 9.96
N GLY A 37 4.82 2.81 9.41
CA GLY A 37 5.66 3.78 8.68
C GLY A 37 4.92 4.40 7.49
N ALA A 38 4.11 3.61 6.79
CA ALA A 38 3.25 4.08 5.70
C ALA A 38 2.28 5.18 6.15
N ALA A 39 1.67 5.04 7.34
CA ALA A 39 0.75 6.04 7.89
C ALA A 39 1.51 7.33 8.24
N ILE A 40 2.67 7.23 8.90
CA ILE A 40 3.50 8.40 9.24
C ILE A 40 3.90 9.17 7.98
N ILE A 41 4.45 8.49 6.98
CA ILE A 41 4.94 9.13 5.76
C ILE A 41 3.79 9.80 5.00
N SER A 42 2.68 9.08 4.81
CA SER A 42 1.54 9.60 4.05
C SER A 42 0.85 10.76 4.75
N ARG A 43 0.65 10.70 6.07
CA ARG A 43 0.09 11.81 6.85
C ARG A 43 1.03 13.00 6.94
N TYR A 44 2.34 12.77 7.01
CA TYR A 44 3.32 13.84 6.93
C TYR A 44 3.20 14.56 5.58
N LEU A 45 3.21 13.83 4.46
CA LEU A 45 3.02 14.42 3.13
C LEU A 45 1.68 15.17 2.99
N GLU A 46 0.58 14.59 3.49
CA GLU A 46 -0.73 15.27 3.51
C GLU A 46 -0.67 16.59 4.31
N SER A 47 0.00 16.59 5.47
CA SER A 47 0.19 17.80 6.28
C SER A 47 1.02 18.89 5.58
N ARG A 48 1.80 18.53 4.56
CA ARG A 48 2.54 19.47 3.70
C ARG A 48 1.71 19.95 2.50
N GLY A 49 0.43 19.57 2.42
CA GLY A 49 -0.49 19.97 1.37
C GLY A 49 -0.51 19.06 0.13
N TYR A 50 0.18 17.91 0.18
CA TYR A 50 0.14 16.94 -0.92
C TYR A 50 -1.11 16.07 -0.87
N ARG A 51 -1.61 15.71 -2.05
CA ARG A 51 -2.71 14.75 -2.24
C ARG A 51 -2.12 13.34 -2.24
N VAL A 52 -2.38 12.58 -1.18
CA VAL A 52 -1.82 11.23 -1.01
C VAL A 52 -2.93 10.20 -1.03
N GLY A 53 -2.77 9.15 -1.83
CA GLY A 53 -3.62 7.95 -1.78
C GLY A 53 -2.84 6.73 -1.31
N ILE A 54 -3.56 5.76 -0.75
CA ILE A 54 -3.00 4.51 -0.26
C ILE A 54 -3.52 3.35 -1.12
N LEU A 55 -2.62 2.49 -1.58
CA LEU A 55 -2.94 1.24 -2.25
C LEU A 55 -2.48 0.06 -1.35
N PRO A 56 -3.34 -0.40 -0.43
CA PRO A 56 -2.99 -1.47 0.49
C PRO A 56 -3.16 -2.83 -0.19
N GLN A 57 -2.12 -3.66 -0.12
CA GLN A 57 -2.15 -5.06 -0.58
C GLN A 57 -2.74 -5.25 -1.99
N PRO A 58 -2.25 -4.50 -3.01
CA PRO A 58 -2.74 -4.69 -4.36
C PRO A 58 -2.45 -6.11 -4.83
N ASN A 59 -3.40 -6.67 -5.56
CA ASN A 59 -3.24 -7.96 -6.21
C ASN A 59 -2.17 -7.86 -7.30
N TRP A 60 -1.02 -8.50 -7.05
CA TRP A 60 0.14 -8.47 -7.95
C TRP A 60 0.05 -9.44 -9.13
N LYS A 61 -1.01 -10.23 -9.22
CA LYS A 61 -1.21 -11.18 -10.33
C LYS A 61 -1.59 -10.47 -11.63
N ASP A 62 -2.06 -9.23 -11.55
CA ASP A 62 -2.33 -8.36 -12.69
C ASP A 62 -1.99 -6.89 -12.35
N THR A 63 -2.27 -5.97 -13.26
CA THR A 63 -1.95 -4.53 -13.15
C THR A 63 -3.15 -3.67 -12.75
N ARG A 64 -4.36 -4.24 -12.62
CA ARG A 64 -5.61 -3.47 -12.45
C ARG A 64 -5.62 -2.67 -11.15
N ASP A 65 -5.19 -3.30 -10.06
CA ASP A 65 -5.12 -2.64 -8.75
C ASP A 65 -4.12 -1.47 -8.77
N PHE A 66 -2.99 -1.62 -9.47
CA PHE A 66 -1.96 -0.57 -9.60
C PHE A 66 -2.43 0.63 -10.44
N GLN A 67 -3.39 0.44 -11.34
CA GLN A 67 -4.01 1.50 -12.15
C GLN A 67 -5.27 2.09 -11.49
N SER A 68 -5.77 1.51 -10.40
CA SER A 68 -7.08 1.82 -9.80
C SER A 68 -7.22 3.28 -9.37
N LEU A 69 -6.13 3.90 -8.91
CA LEU A 69 -6.05 5.31 -8.48
C LEU A 69 -5.53 6.25 -9.56
N GLY A 70 -5.13 5.74 -10.73
CA GLY A 70 -4.50 6.51 -11.80
C GLY A 70 -3.00 6.72 -11.59
N LYS A 71 -2.38 7.53 -12.46
CA LYS A 71 -0.96 7.86 -12.40
C LYS A 71 -0.74 9.03 -11.43
N PRO A 72 0.20 8.92 -10.46
CA PRO A 72 0.51 10.02 -9.58
C PRO A 72 1.29 11.11 -10.31
N ARG A 73 1.12 12.36 -9.90
CA ARG A 73 1.83 13.51 -10.46
C ARG A 73 3.33 13.48 -10.16
N LEU A 74 3.72 13.02 -8.96
CA LEU A 74 5.12 13.01 -8.52
C LEU A 74 5.72 11.61 -8.49
N ALA A 75 5.19 10.70 -7.67
CA ALA A 75 5.78 9.38 -7.52
C ALA A 75 4.85 8.32 -6.92
N PHE A 76 5.16 7.06 -7.22
CA PHE A 76 4.75 5.92 -6.40
C PHE A 76 5.75 5.73 -5.26
N LEU A 77 5.25 5.53 -4.04
CA LEU A 77 6.04 5.18 -2.86
C LEU A 77 5.76 3.72 -2.53
N VAL A 78 6.77 2.85 -2.52
CA VAL A 78 6.55 1.40 -2.40
C VAL A 78 7.16 0.88 -1.09
N ALA A 79 6.35 0.19 -0.29
CA ALA A 79 6.78 -0.49 0.92
C ALA A 79 6.23 -1.93 0.98
N ALA A 80 7.05 -2.88 1.45
CA ALA A 80 6.60 -4.25 1.71
C ALA A 80 5.63 -4.37 2.91
N GLY A 81 5.42 -3.28 3.65
CA GLY A 81 4.75 -3.23 4.94
C GLY A 81 5.71 -2.88 6.07
N ASN A 82 5.26 -3.00 7.32
CA ASN A 82 6.06 -2.84 8.54
C ASN A 82 7.05 -3.99 8.73
N LEU A 83 6.78 -5.15 8.13
CA LEU A 83 7.66 -6.30 8.15
C LEU A 83 8.01 -6.69 6.71
N ASP A 84 9.25 -7.15 6.50
CA ASP A 84 9.62 -7.73 5.22
C ASP A 84 8.71 -8.91 4.86
N SER A 85 8.26 -8.96 3.61
CA SER A 85 7.33 -9.98 3.10
C SER A 85 7.84 -11.42 3.27
N MET A 86 9.15 -11.67 3.13
CA MET A 86 9.70 -13.01 3.33
C MET A 86 9.66 -13.39 4.81
N VAL A 87 9.96 -12.45 5.70
CA VAL A 87 9.90 -12.68 7.16
C VAL A 87 8.45 -12.90 7.62
N ASN A 88 7.49 -12.26 6.95
CA ASN A 88 6.07 -12.45 7.22
C ASN A 88 5.51 -13.78 6.68
N HIS A 89 6.03 -14.26 5.55
CA HIS A 89 5.62 -15.54 4.98
C HIS A 89 6.37 -16.74 5.57
N TYR A 90 7.59 -16.56 6.09
CA TYR A 90 8.47 -17.65 6.48
C TYR A 90 9.04 -17.49 7.89
N THR A 91 9.28 -18.62 8.56
CA THR A 91 10.12 -18.66 9.76
C THR A 91 11.60 -18.59 9.39
N VAL A 92 12.48 -18.40 10.38
CA VAL A 92 13.93 -18.46 10.19
C VAL A 92 14.40 -19.79 9.58
N ALA A 93 13.67 -20.87 9.85
CA ALA A 93 13.88 -22.20 9.26
C ALA A 93 13.19 -22.39 7.90
N LYS A 94 12.75 -21.30 7.24
CA LYS A 94 12.06 -21.29 5.94
C LYS A 94 10.75 -22.08 5.89
N ARG A 95 10.09 -22.31 7.04
CA ARG A 95 8.74 -22.90 7.06
C ARG A 95 7.70 -21.82 6.80
N LYS A 96 6.70 -22.10 5.96
CA LYS A 96 5.59 -21.17 5.70
C LYS A 96 4.78 -20.92 6.98
N ARG A 97 4.49 -19.66 7.25
CA ARG A 97 3.57 -19.24 8.31
C ARG A 97 2.12 -19.42 7.83
N LEU A 98 1.23 -19.74 8.77
CA LEU A 98 -0.19 -19.98 8.50
C LEU A 98 -1.04 -18.70 8.59
N LYS A 99 -0.47 -17.62 9.13
CA LYS A 99 -1.15 -16.36 9.41
C LYS A 99 -0.24 -15.18 9.07
N ASP A 100 -0.81 -14.14 8.48
CA ASP A 100 -0.18 -12.83 8.27
C ASP A 100 -0.92 -11.81 9.14
N GLN A 101 -0.29 -11.35 10.23
CA GLN A 101 -0.92 -10.45 11.21
C GLN A 101 -1.22 -9.05 10.65
N TYR A 102 -0.60 -8.68 9.54
CA TYR A 102 -0.76 -7.38 8.91
C TYR A 102 -1.72 -7.43 7.71
N SER A 103 -2.35 -8.58 7.48
CA SER A 103 -3.41 -8.77 6.47
C SER A 103 -4.79 -8.82 7.12
N PRO A 104 -5.86 -8.41 6.40
CA PRO A 104 -7.23 -8.46 6.93
C PRO A 104 -7.60 -9.87 7.42
N GLY A 105 -8.05 -9.95 8.67
CA GLY A 105 -8.44 -11.22 9.31
C GLY A 105 -7.28 -12.20 9.51
N GLY A 106 -6.03 -11.77 9.42
CA GLY A 106 -4.87 -12.66 9.56
C GLY A 106 -4.57 -13.51 8.32
N LYS A 107 -5.28 -13.30 7.22
CA LYS A 107 -5.25 -14.20 6.06
C LYS A 107 -3.95 -14.07 5.28
N ILE A 108 -3.44 -15.20 4.81
CA ILE A 108 -2.28 -15.24 3.91
C ILE A 108 -2.67 -14.94 2.46
N GLY A 109 -1.69 -14.59 1.62
CA GLY A 109 -1.89 -14.46 0.17
C GLY A 109 -2.34 -13.07 -0.30
N TYR A 110 -2.28 -12.06 0.56
CA TYR A 110 -2.56 -10.66 0.20
C TYR A 110 -1.33 -9.87 -0.27
N ARG A 111 -0.11 -10.41 -0.07
CA ARG A 111 1.13 -9.83 -0.60
C ARG A 111 1.99 -10.90 -1.27
N PRO A 112 2.86 -10.55 -2.24
CA PRO A 112 3.86 -11.46 -2.78
C PRO A 112 5.08 -11.57 -1.87
N ASP A 113 5.88 -12.61 -2.10
CA ASP A 113 7.28 -12.62 -1.67
C ASP A 113 8.04 -11.46 -2.33
N ARG A 114 8.96 -10.85 -1.57
CA ARG A 114 9.75 -9.68 -2.01
C ARG A 114 8.84 -8.55 -2.53
N ALA A 115 7.82 -8.22 -1.75
CA ALA A 115 6.75 -7.31 -2.13
C ALA A 115 7.23 -5.98 -2.74
N THR A 116 8.26 -5.35 -2.17
CA THR A 116 8.84 -4.11 -2.72
C THR A 116 9.28 -4.27 -4.17
N ILE A 117 9.97 -5.37 -4.51
CA ILE A 117 10.47 -5.62 -5.87
C ILE A 117 9.30 -5.88 -6.82
N VAL A 118 8.38 -6.75 -6.41
CA VAL A 118 7.22 -7.13 -7.25
C VAL A 118 6.33 -5.92 -7.52
N TYR A 119 5.99 -5.14 -6.50
CA TYR A 119 5.18 -3.94 -6.67
C TYR A 119 5.88 -2.88 -7.51
N ALA A 120 7.19 -2.67 -7.32
CA ALA A 120 7.97 -1.75 -8.14
C ALA A 120 8.03 -2.19 -9.61
N GLN A 121 8.04 -3.50 -9.89
CA GLN A 121 7.92 -3.99 -11.26
C GLN A 121 6.52 -3.74 -11.83
N LYS A 122 5.46 -4.07 -11.07
CA LYS A 122 4.08 -3.95 -11.52
C LYS A 122 3.70 -2.53 -11.93
N ILE A 123 4.12 -1.51 -11.17
CA ILE A 123 3.89 -0.10 -11.55
C ILE A 123 4.61 0.35 -12.83
N ARG A 124 5.55 -0.43 -13.35
CA ARG A 124 6.23 -0.14 -14.64
C ARG A 124 5.58 -0.87 -15.81
N GLU A 125 4.67 -1.80 -15.53
CA GLU A 125 3.86 -2.50 -16.52
C GLU A 125 2.55 -1.75 -16.83
N THR A 126 2.25 -0.67 -16.08
CA THR A 126 0.98 0.08 -16.14
C THR A 126 0.99 1.24 -17.12
#